data_AF-A0A7I7T8H7-F1
#
_entry.id   AF-A0A7I7T8H7-F1
#
_cell.length_a   1.000
_cell.length_b   1.000
_cell.length_c   1.000
_cell.angle_alpha   90.00
_cell.angle_beta   90.00
_cell.angle_gamma   90.00
#
_symmetry.space_group_name_H-M   'P 1'
#
loop_
_entity.id
_entity.type
_entity.pdbx_description
1 polymer ?
#
loop_
_entity_poly.entity_id
_entity_poly.type
_entity_poly.pdbx_seq_one_letter_code
_entity_poly.pdbx_strand_id
1 'polypeptide(L)'
;MPIAFTTVAGTAVDDADEAAVALETTVLVPCVEPLLTAYADQFRLSTRVLRGNVASALAGAAGMLMRSSSMFRIGPIEAVQALLDRPSLTGAGHYVRPFDDHQDRFFVRRNCCLFYRIPGGGTCGDCVLVPDADRADMWRAALRAAEKTGEPAG
;
A
#
# COMPACT_ATOMS: atom_id res chain seq x y z
N MET A 1 4.61 -15.84 15.00
CA MET A 1 5.14 -15.98 13.63
C MET A 1 6.64 -15.96 13.70
N PRO A 2 7.36 -16.94 13.13
CA PRO A 2 8.81 -16.83 13.03
C PRO A 2 9.14 -15.72 12.02
N ILE A 3 9.91 -14.71 12.44
CA ILE A 3 10.32 -13.54 11.63
C ILE A 3 11.64 -13.83 10.87
N ALA A 4 12.15 -15.06 10.92
CA ALA A 4 13.35 -15.46 10.20
C ALA A 4 13.08 -16.71 9.37
N PHE A 5 13.15 -16.57 8.04
CA PHE A 5 13.15 -17.70 7.12
C PHE A 5 14.59 -18.18 6.95
N THR A 6 14.86 -19.45 7.26
CA THR A 6 16.17 -20.09 7.05
C THR A 6 16.40 -20.47 5.60
N THR A 7 15.31 -20.61 4.83
CA THR A 7 15.31 -20.81 3.39
C THR A 7 14.29 -19.87 2.76
N VAL A 8 14.73 -19.13 1.74
CA VAL A 8 13.84 -18.31 0.93
C VAL A 8 13.40 -19.14 -0.27
N ALA A 9 12.10 -19.37 -0.39
CA ALA A 9 11.47 -19.91 -1.58
C ALA A 9 10.49 -18.87 -2.12
N GLY A 10 10.28 -18.88 -3.44
CA GLY A 10 9.40 -17.93 -4.11
C GLY A 10 8.67 -18.58 -5.27
N THR A 11 7.58 -17.94 -5.68
CA THR A 11 6.81 -18.30 -6.86
C THR A 11 7.21 -17.39 -8.01
N ALA A 12 7.61 -17.96 -9.15
CA ALA A 12 7.82 -17.19 -10.36
C ALA A 12 6.44 -16.78 -10.93
N VAL A 13 6.34 -15.53 -11.35
CA VAL A 13 5.12 -14.91 -11.90
C VAL A 13 5.52 -14.05 -13.09
N ASP A 14 4.72 -14.06 -14.15
CA ASP A 14 5.06 -13.43 -15.43
C ASP A 14 4.52 -12.00 -15.59
N ASP A 15 3.46 -11.66 -14.87
CA ASP A 15 2.89 -10.32 -14.87
C ASP A 15 2.33 -9.90 -13.49
N ALA A 16 1.78 -8.69 -13.43
CA ALA A 16 1.24 -8.10 -12.22
C ALA A 16 -0.03 -8.82 -11.70
N ASP A 17 -0.85 -9.41 -12.58
CA ASP A 17 -2.04 -10.14 -12.15
C ASP A 17 -1.63 -11.47 -11.52
N GLU A 18 -0.70 -12.21 -12.13
CA GLU A 18 -0.14 -13.42 -11.53
C GLU A 18 0.55 -13.12 -10.20
N ALA A 19 1.30 -12.01 -10.11
CA ALA A 19 1.89 -11.55 -8.85
C ALA A 19 0.80 -11.28 -7.78
N ALA A 20 -0.30 -10.64 -8.17
CA ALA A 20 -1.41 -10.38 -7.28
C ALA A 20 -2.13 -11.68 -6.83
N VAL A 21 -2.36 -12.63 -7.73
CA VAL A 21 -2.87 -13.97 -7.39
C VAL A 21 -1.96 -14.65 -6.37
N ALA A 22 -0.64 -14.66 -6.63
CA ALA A 22 0.33 -15.30 -5.76
C ALA A 22 0.34 -14.64 -4.37
N LEU A 23 0.36 -13.30 -4.30
CA LEU A 23 0.32 -12.57 -3.03
C LEU A 23 -0.99 -12.82 -2.27
N GLU A 24 -2.14 -12.83 -2.94
CA GLU A 24 -3.42 -13.11 -2.29
C GLU A 24 -3.45 -14.52 -1.70
N THR A 25 -3.08 -15.52 -2.49
CA THR A 25 -3.19 -16.94 -2.12
C THR A 25 -2.13 -17.41 -1.14
N THR A 26 -0.92 -16.83 -1.18
CA THR A 26 0.21 -17.28 -0.35
C THR A 26 0.49 -16.39 0.85
N VAL A 27 0.02 -15.13 0.85
CA VAL A 27 0.27 -14.17 1.93
C VAL A 27 -1.02 -13.65 2.54
N LEU A 28 -1.90 -13.01 1.75
CA LEU A 28 -3.06 -12.33 2.34
C LEU A 28 -4.02 -13.31 3.00
N VAL A 29 -4.51 -14.31 2.27
CA VAL A 29 -5.46 -15.29 2.79
C VAL A 29 -4.87 -16.12 3.95
N PRO A 30 -3.70 -16.78 3.82
CA PRO A 30 -3.22 -17.68 4.86
C PRO A 30 -2.58 -16.96 6.07
N CYS A 31 -2.02 -15.76 5.90
CA CYS A 31 -1.29 -15.07 6.98
C CYS A 31 -1.99 -13.81 7.48
N VAL A 32 -2.55 -12.99 6.58
CA VAL A 32 -3.10 -11.68 6.96
C VAL A 32 -4.56 -11.80 7.42
N GLU A 33 -5.42 -12.52 6.70
CA GLU A 33 -6.84 -12.65 7.06
C GLU A 33 -7.11 -13.23 8.47
N PRO A 34 -6.35 -14.23 8.96
CA PRO A 34 -6.51 -14.71 10.33
C PRO A 34 -6.18 -13.62 11.36
N LEU A 35 -5.16 -12.80 11.09
CA LEU A 35 -4.81 -11.67 11.96
C LEU A 35 -5.89 -10.59 11.92
N LEU A 36 -6.41 -10.26 10.73
CA LEU A 36 -7.51 -9.28 10.64
C LEU A 36 -8.76 -9.78 11.38
N THR A 37 -9.07 -11.07 11.28
CA THR A 37 -10.21 -11.68 11.98
C THR A 37 -10.02 -11.60 13.49
N ALA A 38 -8.85 -12.01 14.00
CA ALA A 38 -8.52 -11.92 15.42
C ALA A 38 -8.61 -10.47 15.95
N TYR A 39 -8.15 -9.48 15.18
CA TYR A 39 -8.23 -8.07 15.54
C TYR A 39 -9.67 -7.54 15.51
N ALA A 40 -10.45 -7.92 14.49
CA ALA A 40 -11.85 -7.54 14.40
C ALA A 40 -12.65 -8.10 15.59
N ASP A 41 -12.38 -9.34 15.98
CA ASP A 41 -13.08 -9.99 17.09
C ASP A 41 -12.66 -9.43 18.45
N GLN A 42 -11.35 -9.31 18.70
CA GLN A 42 -10.80 -8.89 19.99
C GLN A 42 -11.00 -7.40 20.26
N PHE A 43 -10.85 -6.55 19.24
CA PHE A 43 -10.85 -5.10 19.40
C PHE A 43 -12.06 -4.41 18.76
N ARG A 44 -13.00 -5.19 18.20
CA ARG A 44 -14.21 -4.68 17.53
C ARG A 44 -13.91 -3.66 16.42
N LEU A 45 -12.76 -3.82 15.77
CA LEU A 45 -12.36 -2.98 14.64
C LEU A 45 -13.15 -3.36 13.39
N SER A 46 -13.52 -2.36 12.61
CA SER A 46 -14.18 -2.59 11.32
C SER A 46 -13.26 -3.33 10.37
N THR A 47 -13.75 -4.42 9.76
CA THR A 47 -13.05 -5.16 8.71
C THR A 47 -12.65 -4.27 7.54
N ARG A 48 -13.46 -3.25 7.22
CA ARG A 48 -13.13 -2.24 6.19
C ARG A 48 -11.90 -1.42 6.57
N VAL A 49 -11.82 -0.96 7.83
CA VAL A 49 -10.64 -0.23 8.34
C VAL A 49 -9.40 -1.11 8.28
N LEU A 50 -9.52 -2.36 8.75
CA LEU A 50 -8.41 -3.33 8.75
C LEU A 50 -7.88 -3.61 7.34
N ARG A 51 -8.76 -3.91 6.37
CA ARG A 51 -8.37 -4.09 4.96
C ARG A 51 -7.79 -2.81 4.33
N GLY A 52 -8.32 -1.65 4.70
CA GLY A 52 -7.76 -0.36 4.31
C GLY A 52 -6.32 -0.16 4.80
N ASN A 53 -6.02 -0.60 6.02
CA ASN A 53 -4.66 -0.56 6.57
C ASN A 53 -3.71 -1.52 5.84
N VAL A 54 -4.19 -2.72 5.46
CA VAL A 54 -3.40 -3.65 4.63
C VAL A 54 -3.06 -3.03 3.28
N ALA A 55 -4.04 -2.45 2.59
CA ALA A 55 -3.81 -1.77 1.31
C ALA A 55 -2.82 -0.60 1.44
N SER A 56 -2.93 0.21 2.51
CA SER A 56 -1.99 1.28 2.84
C SER A 56 -0.56 0.77 3.03
N ALA A 57 -0.40 -0.31 3.80
CA ALA A 57 0.90 -0.92 4.05
C ALA A 57 1.55 -1.47 2.77
N LEU A 58 0.76 -2.15 1.92
CA LEU A 58 1.21 -2.64 0.62
C LEU A 58 1.63 -1.50 -0.31
N ALA A 59 0.86 -0.41 -0.36
CA ALA A 59 1.21 0.75 -1.17
C ALA A 59 2.48 1.44 -0.67
N GLY A 60 2.65 1.57 0.65
CA GLY A 60 3.89 2.05 1.26
C GLY A 60 5.10 1.18 0.89
N ALA A 61 4.95 -0.14 0.98
CA ALA A 61 5.99 -1.09 0.60
C ALA A 61 6.34 -1.01 -0.89
N ALA A 62 5.34 -0.95 -1.78
CA ALA A 62 5.56 -0.76 -3.21
C ALA A 62 6.31 0.53 -3.51
N GLY A 63 5.94 1.64 -2.86
CA GLY A 63 6.66 2.90 -2.99
C GLY A 63 8.11 2.81 -2.49
N MET A 64 8.38 2.08 -1.41
CA MET A 64 9.77 1.83 -0.96
C MET A 64 10.57 1.00 -1.96
N LEU A 65 9.96 -0.03 -2.56
CA LEU A 65 10.62 -0.85 -3.57
C LEU A 65 10.92 -0.03 -4.83
N MET A 66 9.99 0.80 -5.30
CA MET A 66 10.20 1.70 -6.44
C MET A 66 11.39 2.65 -6.25
N ARG A 67 11.62 3.10 -5.01
CA ARG A 67 12.75 3.98 -4.67
C ARG A 67 14.08 3.26 -4.51
N SER A 68 14.04 1.95 -4.29
CA SER A 68 15.27 1.15 -4.17
C SER A 68 16.01 1.09 -5.52
N SER A 69 17.33 0.92 -5.49
CA SER A 69 18.13 0.75 -6.72
C SER A 69 17.91 -0.60 -7.43
N SER A 70 16.87 -1.35 -7.05
CA SER A 70 16.57 -2.66 -7.60
C SER A 70 15.74 -2.52 -8.87
N MET A 71 16.11 -3.27 -9.92
CA MET A 71 15.31 -3.37 -11.13
C MET A 71 14.31 -4.52 -10.97
N PHE A 72 13.03 -4.22 -11.12
CA PHE A 72 11.97 -5.22 -11.07
C PHE A 72 11.43 -5.50 -12.46
N ARG A 73 11.26 -6.78 -12.82
CA ARG A 73 10.57 -7.18 -14.06
C ARG A 73 9.11 -6.76 -14.03
N ILE A 74 8.48 -6.87 -12.87
CA ILE A 74 7.09 -6.48 -12.62
C ILE A 74 7.15 -5.33 -11.62
N GLY A 75 6.59 -4.19 -12.01
CA GLY A 75 6.60 -3.01 -11.15
C GLY A 75 5.81 -3.26 -9.84
N PRO A 76 6.41 -2.95 -8.67
CA PRO A 76 5.74 -3.14 -7.38
C PRO A 76 4.39 -2.43 -7.27
N ILE A 77 4.25 -1.23 -7.85
CA ILE A 77 2.99 -0.49 -7.83
C ILE A 77 1.94 -1.20 -8.68
N GLU A 78 2.31 -1.72 -9.86
CA GLU A 78 1.44 -2.48 -10.75
C GLU A 78 0.93 -3.76 -10.08
N ALA A 79 1.80 -4.49 -9.38
CA ALA A 79 1.40 -5.67 -8.62
C ALA A 79 0.39 -5.34 -7.49
N VAL A 80 0.63 -4.26 -6.74
CA VAL A 80 -0.33 -3.80 -5.73
C VAL A 80 -1.62 -3.30 -6.37
N GLN A 81 -1.54 -2.62 -7.51
CA GLN A 81 -2.72 -2.15 -8.23
C GLN A 81 -3.60 -3.32 -8.68
N ALA A 82 -3.01 -4.37 -9.27
CA ALA A 82 -3.74 -5.60 -9.60
C ALA A 82 -4.34 -6.27 -8.36
N LEU A 83 -3.62 -6.27 -7.22
CA LEU A 83 -4.12 -6.81 -5.96
C LEU A 83 -5.32 -6.04 -5.38
N LEU A 84 -5.41 -4.72 -5.64
CA LEU A 84 -6.55 -3.90 -5.22
C LEU A 84 -7.86 -4.27 -5.93
N ASP A 85 -7.80 -4.96 -7.07
CA ASP A 85 -8.97 -5.46 -7.78
C ASP A 85 -9.42 -6.84 -7.28
N ARG A 86 -8.66 -7.47 -6.36
CA ARG A 86 -8.95 -8.81 -5.83
C ARG A 86 -9.79 -8.81 -4.55
N PRO A 87 -10.57 -9.88 -4.27
CA PRO A 87 -11.58 -9.89 -3.20
C PRO A 87 -11.07 -9.50 -1.80
N SER A 88 -9.80 -9.80 -1.50
CA SER A 88 -9.18 -9.43 -0.22
C SER A 88 -9.07 -7.91 -0.01
N LEU A 89 -8.87 -7.12 -1.07
CA LEU A 89 -8.63 -5.67 -1.01
C LEU A 89 -9.56 -4.82 -1.88
N THR A 90 -10.52 -5.42 -2.59
CA THR A 90 -11.46 -4.68 -3.46
C THR A 90 -12.08 -3.51 -2.72
N GLY A 91 -11.92 -2.31 -3.30
CA GLY A 91 -12.48 -1.08 -2.75
C GLY A 91 -11.75 -0.51 -1.53
N ALA A 92 -10.55 -0.99 -1.19
CA ALA A 92 -9.74 -0.43 -0.10
C ALA A 92 -9.09 0.92 -0.47
N GLY A 93 -8.75 1.11 -1.74
CA GLY A 93 -8.09 2.32 -2.23
C GLY A 93 -7.88 2.31 -3.74
N HIS A 94 -7.09 3.26 -4.23
CA HIS A 94 -6.68 3.37 -5.64
C HIS A 94 -5.41 4.20 -5.75
N TYR A 95 -4.66 4.02 -6.84
CA TYR A 95 -3.55 4.89 -7.20
C TYR A 95 -4.01 6.06 -8.06
N VAL A 96 -3.36 7.19 -7.91
CA VAL A 96 -3.55 8.42 -8.70
C VAL A 96 -2.20 8.86 -9.23
N ARG A 97 -2.15 9.29 -10.49
CA ARG A 97 -1.00 9.97 -11.09
C ARG A 97 -1.37 11.44 -11.32
N PRO A 98 -1.14 12.32 -10.34
CA PRO A 98 -1.70 13.66 -10.33
C PRO A 98 -0.91 14.68 -11.18
N PHE A 99 0.32 14.34 -11.58
CA PHE A 99 1.20 15.23 -12.32
C PHE A 99 1.70 14.52 -13.57
N ASP A 100 1.57 15.17 -14.73
CA ASP A 100 1.96 14.58 -16.01
C ASP A 100 3.48 14.61 -16.27
N ASP A 101 4.18 15.52 -15.59
CA ASP A 101 5.64 15.69 -15.62
C ASP A 101 6.38 14.74 -14.66
N HIS A 102 5.65 13.97 -13.85
CA HIS A 102 6.21 12.94 -12.97
C HIS A 102 5.61 11.56 -13.29
N GLN A 103 6.40 10.51 -13.02
CA GLN A 103 5.93 9.12 -13.14
C GLN A 103 5.26 8.61 -11.86
N ASP A 104 5.46 9.33 -10.75
CA ASP A 104 4.95 8.98 -9.42
C ASP A 104 3.46 8.74 -9.36
N ARG A 105 3.12 7.65 -8.68
CA ARG A 105 1.75 7.29 -8.32
C ARG A 105 1.57 7.36 -6.83
N PHE A 106 0.50 8.03 -6.42
CA PHE A 106 0.13 8.18 -5.01
C PHE A 106 -1.09 7.33 -4.69
N PHE A 107 -1.02 6.60 -3.58
CA PHE A 107 -2.13 5.80 -3.11
C PHE A 107 -3.11 6.64 -2.28
N VAL A 108 -4.40 6.43 -2.52
CA VAL A 108 -5.50 7.06 -1.78
C VAL A 108 -6.47 6.00 -1.30
N ARG A 109 -6.67 5.92 0.02
CA ARG A 109 -7.67 5.02 0.58
C ARG A 109 -9.09 5.49 0.28
N ARG A 110 -10.01 4.53 0.21
CA ARG A 110 -11.46 4.77 0.17
C ARG A 110 -12.10 4.72 1.55
N ASN A 111 -11.30 4.58 2.61
CA ASN A 111 -11.75 4.62 4.00
C ASN A 111 -10.70 5.30 4.91
N CYS A 112 -11.16 5.75 6.09
CA CYS A 112 -10.30 6.38 7.07
C CYS A 112 -9.71 5.33 8.03
N CYS A 113 -8.38 5.32 8.22
CA CYS A 113 -7.70 4.48 9.22
C CYS A 113 -7.90 4.93 10.67
N LEU A 114 -8.51 6.11 10.88
CA LEU A 114 -8.73 6.74 12.19
C LEU A 114 -7.45 7.11 12.96
N PHE A 115 -6.27 7.08 12.33
CA PHE A 115 -5.02 7.48 12.97
C PHE A 115 -5.06 8.88 13.58
N TYR A 116 -5.78 9.82 12.95
CA TYR A 116 -5.97 11.18 13.46
C TYR A 116 -6.67 11.25 14.84
N ARG A 117 -7.32 10.17 15.28
CA ARG A 117 -8.00 10.10 16.58
C ARG A 117 -7.08 9.66 17.72
N ILE A 118 -5.88 9.18 17.41
CA ILE A 118 -4.90 8.79 18.41
C ILE A 118 -4.19 10.06 18.92
N PRO A 119 -3.90 10.18 20.24
CA PRO A 119 -3.12 11.31 20.75
C PRO A 119 -1.79 11.48 19.99
N GLY A 120 -1.54 12.68 19.48
CA GLY A 120 -0.37 12.97 18.62
C GLY A 120 -0.47 12.45 17.18
N GLY A 121 -1.58 11.81 16.82
CA GLY A 121 -1.87 11.37 15.46
C GLY A 121 -2.28 12.51 14.56
N GLY A 122 -2.03 12.34 13.26
CA GLY A 122 -2.41 13.29 12.20
C GLY A 122 -3.13 12.59 11.06
N THR A 123 -3.29 13.31 9.95
CA THR A 123 -3.69 12.69 8.68
C THR A 123 -2.52 11.91 8.10
N CYS A 124 -2.78 10.71 7.61
CA CYS A 124 -1.81 9.91 6.86
C CYS A 124 -1.64 10.42 5.41
N GLY A 125 -0.54 10.06 4.76
CA GLY A 125 -0.25 10.47 3.36
C GLY A 125 -1.26 9.95 2.33
N ASP A 126 -2.05 8.93 2.67
CA ASP A 126 -3.10 8.33 1.85
C ASP A 126 -4.52 8.61 2.37
N CYS A 127 -4.67 9.62 3.25
CA CYS A 127 -5.91 9.87 3.97
C CYS A 127 -7.06 10.27 3.03
N VAL A 128 -8.23 9.64 3.20
CA VAL A 128 -9.47 9.99 2.48
C VAL A 128 -10.09 11.31 2.94
N LEU A 129 -9.69 11.82 4.12
CA LEU A 129 -10.25 13.05 4.70
C LEU A 129 -9.49 14.32 4.27
N VAL A 130 -8.35 14.18 3.61
CA VAL A 130 -7.58 15.32 3.09
C VAL A 130 -8.28 15.82 1.81
N PRO A 131 -8.69 17.10 1.75
CA PRO A 131 -9.27 17.71 0.55
C PRO A 131 -8.33 17.63 -0.65
N ASP A 132 -8.87 17.60 -1.87
CA ASP A 132 -8.07 17.42 -3.09
C ASP A 132 -7.04 18.54 -3.32
N ALA A 133 -7.39 19.78 -2.96
CA ALA A 133 -6.45 20.91 -3.03
C ALA A 133 -5.23 20.70 -2.13
N ASP A 134 -5.46 20.32 -0.87
CA ASP A 134 -4.40 20.07 0.12
C ASP A 134 -3.58 18.82 -0.25
N ARG A 135 -4.22 17.84 -0.89
CA ARG A 135 -3.59 16.60 -1.37
C ARG A 135 -2.54 16.88 -2.44
N ALA A 136 -2.83 17.76 -3.40
CA ALA A 136 -1.89 18.13 -4.45
C ALA A 136 -0.61 18.76 -3.86
N ASP A 137 -0.75 19.65 -2.88
CA ASP A 137 0.40 20.30 -2.24
C ASP A 137 1.21 19.32 -1.38
N MET A 138 0.53 18.41 -0.67
CA MET A 138 1.17 17.31 0.05
C MET A 138 2.00 16.42 -0.88
N TRP A 139 1.48 16.06 -2.04
CA TRP A 139 2.19 15.24 -3.02
C TRP A 139 3.39 15.96 -3.63
N ARG A 140 3.25 17.24 -4.00
CA ARG A 140 4.40 18.04 -4.45
C ARG A 140 5.49 18.16 -3.39
N ALA A 141 5.12 18.27 -2.12
CA ALA A 141 6.08 18.29 -1.03
C ALA A 141 6.83 16.94 -0.90
N ALA A 142 6.12 15.82 -1.07
CA ALA A 142 6.73 14.49 -1.07
C ALA A 142 7.72 14.31 -2.24
N LEU A 143 7.37 14.74 -3.45
CA LEU A 143 8.28 14.70 -4.61
C LEU A 143 9.57 15.50 -4.35
N ARG A 144 9.43 16.75 -3.90
CA ARG A 144 10.58 17.60 -3.55
C ARG A 144 11.45 17.02 -2.45
N ALA A 145 10.85 16.27 -1.52
CA ALA A 145 11.61 15.60 -0.47
C ALA A 145 12.43 14.45 -1.05
N ALA A 146 11.84 13.63 -1.94
CA ALA A 146 12.52 12.52 -2.60
C ALA A 146 13.73 12.99 -3.43
N GLU A 147 13.55 14.04 -4.24
CA GLU A 147 14.61 14.66 -5.06
C GLU A 147 15.81 15.12 -4.23
N LYS A 148 15.56 15.73 -3.06
CA LYS A 148 16.64 16.22 -2.17
C LYS A 148 17.46 15.10 -1.54
N THR A 149 16.88 13.92 -1.35
CA THR A 149 17.59 12.74 -0.87
C THR A 149 18.44 12.07 -1.96
N GLY A 150 18.36 12.51 -3.22
CA GLY A 150 19.00 11.81 -4.35
C GLY A 150 18.32 10.49 -4.70
N GLU A 151 17.09 10.31 -4.21
CA GLU A 151 16.26 9.11 -4.39
C GLU A 151 15.25 9.41 -5.52
N PRO A 152 15.11 8.55 -6.55
CA PRO A 152 14.11 8.78 -7.58
C PRO A 152 12.71 8.80 -6.97
N ALA A 153 11.92 9.82 -7.29
CA ALA A 153 10.49 9.81 -7.09
C ALA A 153 9.90 8.72 -8.02
N GLY A 154 9.12 7.80 -7.45
CA GLY A 154 8.87 6.45 -7.97
C GLY A 154 7.71 6.33 -8.93
#